data_AF-A0A3B8PXV3-F1
#
_entry.id   AF-A0A3B8PXV3-F1
#
_cell.length_a   1.000
_cell.length_b   1.000
_cell.length_c   1.000
_cell.angle_alpha   90.00
_cell.angle_beta   90.00
_cell.angle_gamma   90.00
#
_symmetry.space_group_name_H-M   'P 1'
#
loop_
_entity.id
_entity.type
_entity.pdbx_description
1 polymer ?
#
loop_
_entity_poly.entity_id
_entity_poly.type
_entity_poly.pdbx_seq_one_letter_code
_entity_poly.pdbx_strand_id
1 'polypeptide(L)' 'MKIRALIVDDEQLARQRVRLLLDEELDVEVIGESADGFEAVAQIQATKPDLVFLDVQMPE' A
#
# COMPACT_ATOMS: atom_id res chain seq x y z
N MET A 1 11.27 -1.98 -15.37
CA MET A 1 10.79 -2.65 -14.14
C MET A 1 9.75 -1.73 -13.53
N LYS A 2 8.68 -2.27 -12.95
CA LYS A 2 7.70 -1.47 -12.21
C LYS A 2 8.11 -1.39 -10.74
N ILE A 3 7.88 -0.25 -10.11
CA ILE A 3 7.99 -0.05 -8.67
C ILE A 3 6.81 -0.76 -8.02
N ARG A 4 7.09 -1.74 -7.17
CA ARG A 4 6.07 -2.52 -6.47
C ARG A 4 5.66 -1.80 -5.20
N ALA A 5 4.43 -1.30 -5.18
CA ALA A 5 3.88 -0.50 -4.09
C ALA A 5 2.91 -1.30 -3.22
N LEU A 6 3.00 -1.12 -1.91
CA LEU A 6 2.02 -1.57 -0.92
C LEU A 6 1.30 -0.35 -0.34
N ILE A 7 -0.02 -0.41 -0.19
CA ILE A 7 -0.82 0.66 0.44
C ILE A 7 -1.29 0.20 1.82
N VAL A 8 -1.01 0.98 2.85
CA VAL A 8 -1.32 0.68 4.25
C VAL A 8 -2.05 1.87 4.85
N ASP A 9 -3.33 1.70 5.13
CA ASP A 9 -4.22 2.76 5.62
C ASP A 9 -5.48 2.08 6.18
N ASP A 10 -5.98 2.49 7.35
CA ASP A 10 -7.16 1.89 7.98
C ASP A 10 -8.46 2.32 7.30
N GLU A 11 -8.46 3.45 6.58
CA GLU A 11 -9.60 3.97 5.85
C GLU A 11 -9.67 3.40 4.41
N GLN A 12 -10.71 2.62 4.13
CA GLN A 12 -10.91 2.02 2.81
C GLN A 12 -10.98 3.07 1.67
N LEU A 13 -11.59 4.24 1.93
CA LEU A 13 -11.69 5.31 0.94
C LEU A 13 -10.33 5.93 0.61
N ALA A 14 -9.45 6.05 1.60
CA ALA A 14 -8.09 6.53 1.40
C ALA A 14 -7.28 5.56 0.53
N ARG A 15 -7.35 4.25 0.81
CA ARG A 15 -6.71 3.22 -0.04
C ARG A 15 -7.19 3.26 -1.48
N GLN A 16 -8.51 3.32 -1.67
CA GLN A 16 -9.10 3.42 -3.02
C GLN A 16 -8.62 4.67 -3.76
N ARG A 17 -8.51 5.80 -3.08
CA ARG A 17 -8.00 7.05 -3.66
C ARG A 17 -6.55 6.93 -4.07
N VAL A 18 -5.68 6.40 -3.21
CA VAL A 18 -4.27 6.18 -3.54
C VAL A 18 -4.14 5.22 -4.72
N ARG A 19 -4.86 4.10 -4.71
CA ARG A 19 -4.85 3.15 -5.82
C ARG A 19 -5.30 3.78 -7.14
N LEU A 20 -6.36 4.58 -7.13
CA LEU A 20 -6.82 5.27 -8.34
C LEU A 20 -5.75 6.21 -8.92
N LEU A 21 -5.03 6.93 -8.06
CA LEU A 21 -3.92 7.79 -8.49
C LEU A 21 -2.75 6.96 -9.05
N LEU A 22 -2.45 5.82 -8.44
CA LEU A 22 -1.38 4.92 -8.90
C LEU A 22 -1.74 4.14 -10.17
N ASP A 23 -3.03 3.90 -10.44
CA ASP A 23 -3.50 3.25 -11.67
C ASP A 23 -3.19 4.11 -12.92
N GLU A 24 -3.01 5.43 -12.76
CA GLU A 24 -2.57 6.35 -13.84
C GLU A 24 -1.06 6.27 -14.12
N GLU A 25 -0.27 5.72 -13.18
CA GLU A 25 1.20 5.64 -13.26
C GLU A 25 1.66 4.29 -13.81
N LEU A 26 2.18 4.29 -15.05
CA LEU A 26 2.55 3.05 -15.75
C LEU A 26 3.77 2.33 -15.14
N ASP A 27 4.59 3.04 -14.38
CA ASP A 27 5.79 2.55 -13.72
C ASP A 27 5.53 2.03 -12.31
N VAL A 28 4.30 2.14 -11.79
CA VAL A 28 3.91 1.59 -10.49
C VAL A 28 3.01 0.35 -10.66
N GLU A 29 3.15 -0.60 -9.74
CA GLU A 29 2.26 -1.75 -9.59
C GLU A 29 1.86 -1.87 -8.12
N VAL A 30 0.57 -1.74 -7.82
CA VAL A 30 0.05 -1.99 -6.46
C VAL A 30 -0.03 -3.50 -6.25
N ILE A 31 0.82 -4.01 -5.36
CA ILE A 31 0.93 -5.46 -5.10
C ILE A 31 0.13 -5.93 -3.88
N GLY A 32 -0.50 -5.00 -3.16
CA GLY A 32 -1.31 -5.30 -1.99
C GLY A 32 -1.87 -4.06 -1.31
N GLU A 33 -2.85 -4.30 -0.45
CA GLU A 33 -3.42 -3.32 0.47
C GLU A 33 -3.46 -3.95 1.87
N SER A 34 -3.29 -3.15 2.92
CA SER A 34 -3.44 -3.57 4.32
C SER A 34 -4.20 -2.51 5.11
N ALA A 35 -5.03 -2.95 6.05
CA ALA A 35 -5.81 -2.04 6.92
C ALA A 35 -5.21 -1.85 8.32
N ASP A 36 -4.18 -2.63 8.67
CA ASP A 36 -3.50 -2.55 9.96
C ASP A 36 -1.99 -2.81 9.82
N GLY A 37 -1.24 -2.41 10.85
CA GLY A 37 0.21 -2.52 10.87
C GLY A 37 0.74 -3.94 10.92
N PHE A 38 0.02 -4.88 11.56
CA PHE A 38 0.47 -6.27 11.66
C PHE A 38 0.37 -6.99 10.32
N GLU A 39 -0.75 -6.82 9.62
CA GLU A 39 -0.95 -7.29 8.26
C GLU A 39 0.10 -6.66 7.33
N ALA A 40 0.31 -5.35 7.42
CA ALA A 40 1.30 -4.65 6.61
C ALA A 40 2.72 -5.21 6.80
N VAL A 41 3.17 -5.42 8.04
CA VAL A 41 4.49 -6.02 8.32
C VAL A 41 4.60 -7.42 7.73
N ALA A 42 3.57 -8.25 7.88
CA ALA A 42 3.55 -9.59 7.30
C ALA A 42 3.64 -9.55 5.76
N GLN A 43 2.87 -8.67 5.12
CA GLN A 43 2.90 -8.48 3.67
C GLN A 43 4.26 -7.93 3.19
N ILE A 44 4.87 -6.97 3.89
CA ILE A 44 6.19 -6.44 3.56
C ILE A 44 7.25 -7.55 3.61
N GLN A 45 7.20 -8.40 4.65
CA GLN A 45 8.16 -9.51 4.78
C GLN A 45 7.99 -10.56 3.68
N ALA A 46 6.75 -10.89 3.33
CA ALA A 46 6.43 -11.91 2.33
C ALA A 46 6.68 -11.43 0.89
N THR A 47 6.34 -10.18 0.58
CA THR A 47 6.31 -9.67 -0.80
C THR A 47 7.50 -8.81 -1.18
N LYS A 48 8.21 -8.24 -0.19
CA LYS A 48 9.36 -7.33 -0.39
C LYS A 48 9.02 -6.19 -1.37
N PRO A 49 8.06 -5.29 -1.04
CA PRO A 49 7.74 -4.15 -1.89
C PRO A 49 8.92 -3.19 -2.00
N ASP A 50 8.97 -2.43 -3.08
CA ASP A 50 9.94 -1.36 -3.31
C ASP A 50 9.53 -0.05 -2.63
N LEU A 51 8.21 0.16 -2.47
CA LEU A 51 7.60 1.37 -1.92
C LEU A 51 6.40 1.01 -1.03
N VAL A 52 6.20 1.76 0.05
CA VAL A 52 5.04 1.64 0.93
C VAL A 52 4.40 3.02 1.08
N PHE A 53 3.11 3.11 0.77
CA PHE A 53 2.25 4.23 1.17
C PHE A 53 1.69 3.88 2.54
N LEU A 54 2.07 4.62 3.57
CA LEU A 54 1.71 4.33 4.95
C LEU A 54 0.97 5.52 5.54
N ASP A 55 -0.25 5.29 6.03
CA ASP A 55 -0.90 6.23 6.93
C ASP A 55 -0.15 6.25 8.28
N VAL A 56 0.23 7.46 8.69
CA VAL A 56 0.95 7.71 9.93
C VAL A 56 0.02 7.78 11.13
N GLN A 57 -1.29 7.89 10.92
CA GLN A 57 -2.31 8.02 11.95
C GLN A 57 -3.29 6.85 11.98
N MET A 58 -2.79 5.62 12.02
CA MET A 58 -3.64 4.47 12.31
C MET A 58 -3.86 4.35 13.82
N PRO A 59 -5.11 4.18 14.29
CA PRO A 59 -5.46 4.15 15.71
C PRO A 59 -4.94 2.91 16.45
N GLU A 60 -4.65 1.80 15.77
CA GLU A 60 -4.08 0.55 16.32
C GLU A 60 -3.10 -0.12 15.35
#